data_AF-A0A942CNK5-F1
#
_entry.id   AF-A0A942CNK5-F1
#
_cell.length_a   1.000
_cell.length_b   1.000
_cell.length_c   1.000
_cell.angle_alpha   90.00
_cell.angle_beta   90.00
_cell.angle_gamma   90.00
#
_symmetry.space_group_name_H-M   'P 1'
#
loop_
_entity.id
_entity.type
_entity.pdbx_description
1 polymer ?
#
loop_
_entity_poly.entity_id
_entity_poly.type
_entity_poly.pdbx_seq_one_letter_code
_entity_poly.pdbx_strand_id
1 'polypeptide(L)'
;MLKALERSAASASQRIVFLAPSASAAAAAFPDVQVDPLKHDDLLRQVQRFRGAIYLKDGAIHEEDLTADGRHETWEDDRSWHMVLIDDHNEVNACALYLEHAPDVPFDELRVRHCPLADDPEWRPTFVRALRDELARARAEGLRYVELGGWAVSEKSRTTSGALSLALAVYGFSRRGAGALGMTTATVRHCSAKILKRLGGSRFEADGTVLPPYFDPRYNCFMELLRFDSRKPNPQYLSLIDGIGSALDSVRVLARPDATLAAPMPAMAGFSLDGLAAAV
;
A
#
# COMPACT_ATOMS: atom_id res chain seq x y z
N MET A 1 28.60 -7.20 6.42
CA MET A 1 27.59 -6.35 5.76
C MET A 1 26.19 -6.61 6.32
N LEU A 2 25.70 -7.87 6.38
CA LEU A 2 24.36 -8.21 6.91
C LEU A 2 24.13 -7.75 8.36
N LYS A 3 25.08 -7.98 9.29
CA LYS A 3 24.99 -7.49 10.68
C LYS A 3 24.89 -5.96 10.83
N ALA A 4 25.47 -5.20 9.90
CA ALA A 4 25.34 -3.75 9.91
C ALA A 4 23.93 -3.34 9.45
N LEU A 5 23.42 -4.00 8.41
CA LEU A 5 22.06 -3.84 7.95
C LEU A 5 21.02 -4.20 9.03
N GLU A 6 21.24 -5.28 9.78
CA GLU A 6 20.41 -5.70 10.92
C GLU A 6 20.33 -4.61 12.00
N ARG A 7 21.47 -4.04 12.42
CA ARG A 7 21.48 -2.95 13.41
C ARG A 7 20.79 -1.69 12.89
N SER A 8 21.08 -1.30 11.64
CA SER A 8 20.45 -0.12 11.04
C SER A 8 18.95 -0.33 10.81
N ALA A 9 18.51 -1.55 10.54
CA ALA A 9 17.10 -1.88 10.37
C ALA A 9 16.35 -1.89 11.71
N ALA A 10 16.96 -2.45 12.76
CA ALA A 10 16.41 -2.41 14.12
C ALA A 10 16.30 -0.98 14.66
N SER A 11 17.26 -0.11 14.36
CA SER A 11 17.17 1.32 14.70
C SER A 11 16.08 2.03 13.89
N ALA A 12 15.94 1.72 12.60
CA ALA A 12 14.88 2.28 11.77
C ALA A 12 13.48 1.82 12.22
N SER A 13 13.33 0.58 12.71
CA SER A 13 12.03 0.08 13.17
C SER A 13 11.47 0.80 14.39
N GLN A 14 12.33 1.41 15.22
CA GLN A 14 11.89 2.25 16.35
C GLN A 14 11.21 3.55 15.89
N ARG A 15 11.43 3.96 14.64
CA ARG A 15 10.82 5.14 14.03
C ARG A 15 9.67 4.79 13.09
N ILE A 16 9.20 3.55 13.12
CA ILE A 16 8.02 3.13 12.39
C ILE A 16 6.77 3.44 13.22
N VAL A 17 5.78 4.00 12.57
CA VAL A 17 4.47 4.32 13.13
C VAL A 17 3.42 3.74 12.19
N PHE A 18 2.43 3.04 12.75
CA PHE A 18 1.31 2.53 11.98
C PHE A 18 0.07 3.39 12.25
N LEU A 19 -0.60 3.79 11.17
CA LEU A 19 -1.93 4.36 11.21
C LEU A 19 -2.92 3.25 10.83
N ALA A 20 -3.76 2.85 11.76
CA ALA A 20 -4.79 1.85 11.53
C ALA A 20 -6.08 2.51 11.02
N PRO A 21 -6.78 1.88 10.05
CA PRO A 21 -8.00 2.46 9.48
C PRO A 21 -9.13 2.57 10.51
N SER A 22 -9.13 1.73 11.55
CA SER A 22 -10.09 1.79 12.65
C SER A 22 -9.52 1.16 13.93
N ALA A 23 -10.13 1.47 15.08
CA ALA A 23 -9.76 0.91 16.37
C ALA A 23 -9.95 -0.61 16.42
N SER A 24 -11.03 -1.12 15.83
CA SER A 24 -11.28 -2.58 15.71
C SER A 24 -10.21 -3.28 14.88
N ALA A 25 -9.81 -2.71 13.73
CA ALA A 25 -8.73 -3.26 12.92
C ALA A 25 -7.40 -3.27 13.69
N ALA A 26 -7.14 -2.20 14.44
CA ALA A 26 -5.94 -2.07 15.26
C ALA A 26 -5.87 -3.14 16.37
N ALA A 27 -6.94 -3.28 17.15
CA ALA A 27 -7.02 -4.20 18.28
C ALA A 27 -6.91 -5.67 17.88
N ALA A 28 -7.32 -6.02 16.65
CA ALA A 28 -7.15 -7.37 16.13
C ALA A 28 -5.67 -7.72 15.83
N ALA A 29 -4.84 -6.73 15.55
CA ALA A 29 -3.44 -6.93 15.13
C ALA A 29 -2.41 -6.62 16.23
N PHE A 30 -2.73 -5.70 17.15
CA PHE A 30 -1.81 -5.18 18.16
C PHE A 30 -2.45 -5.13 19.56
N PRO A 31 -1.67 -5.44 20.61
CA PRO A 31 -2.16 -5.42 21.99
C PRO A 31 -2.26 -4.01 22.56
N ASP A 32 -1.47 -3.05 22.06
CA ASP A 32 -1.44 -1.66 22.54
C ASP A 32 -1.71 -0.70 21.37
N VAL A 33 -2.85 -0.01 21.44
CA VAL A 33 -3.34 0.89 20.39
C VAL A 33 -3.74 2.20 21.01
N GLN A 34 -3.24 3.30 20.46
CA GLN A 34 -3.67 4.65 20.83
C GLN A 34 -4.81 5.09 19.92
N VAL A 35 -6.02 5.14 20.45
CA VAL A 35 -7.17 5.72 19.76
C VAL A 35 -7.12 7.25 19.93
N ASP A 36 -6.53 7.92 18.95
CA ASP A 36 -6.31 9.37 18.95
C ASP A 36 -6.58 9.91 17.53
N PRO A 37 -7.83 10.29 17.22
CA PRO A 37 -8.20 10.73 15.87
C PRO A 37 -7.45 11.99 15.44
N LEU A 38 -7.11 12.89 16.38
CA LEU A 38 -6.40 14.13 16.05
C LEU A 38 -4.96 13.85 15.61
N LYS A 39 -4.21 13.04 16.36
CA LYS A 39 -2.85 12.64 15.96
C LYS A 39 -2.84 11.78 14.72
N HIS A 40 -3.83 10.88 14.59
CA HIS A 40 -3.98 10.06 13.41
C HIS A 40 -4.19 10.93 12.16
N ASP A 41 -5.15 11.85 12.19
CA ASP A 41 -5.47 12.70 11.04
C ASP A 41 -4.35 13.69 10.70
N ASP A 42 -3.65 14.21 11.71
CA ASP A 42 -2.48 15.03 11.47
C ASP A 42 -1.38 14.26 10.72
N LEU A 43 -1.02 13.06 11.19
CA LEU A 43 0.01 12.25 10.55
C LEU A 43 -0.44 11.75 9.16
N LEU A 44 -1.72 11.42 8.97
CA LEU A 44 -2.25 11.06 7.66
C LEU A 44 -2.13 12.22 6.67
N ARG A 45 -2.49 13.45 7.08
CA ARG A 45 -2.29 14.65 6.23
C ARG A 45 -0.83 14.85 5.89
N GLN A 46 0.08 14.63 6.83
CA GLN A 46 1.53 14.67 6.55
C GLN A 46 1.95 13.61 5.53
N VAL A 47 1.46 12.37 5.65
CA VAL A 47 1.69 11.29 4.66
C VAL A 47 1.18 11.69 3.27
N GLN A 48 -0.01 12.28 3.19
CA GLN A 48 -0.61 12.70 1.92
C GLN A 48 0.16 13.86 1.27
N ARG A 49 0.62 14.86 2.05
CA ARG A 49 1.50 15.93 1.53
C ARG A 49 2.85 15.40 1.10
N PHE A 50 3.44 14.53 1.91
CA PHE A 50 4.72 13.90 1.61
C PHE A 50 4.66 13.10 0.31
N ARG A 51 3.66 12.22 0.18
CA ARG A 51 3.42 11.42 -1.03
C ARG A 51 3.16 12.32 -2.24
N GLY A 52 2.32 13.34 -2.09
CA GLY A 52 2.01 14.31 -3.15
C GLY A 52 3.26 15.03 -3.65
N ALA A 53 4.08 15.56 -2.75
CA ALA A 53 5.32 16.24 -3.11
C ALA A 53 6.32 15.33 -3.83
N ILE A 54 6.48 14.07 -3.38
CA ILE A 54 7.36 13.10 -4.05
C ILE A 54 6.84 12.75 -5.43
N TYR A 55 5.54 12.45 -5.57
CA TYR A 55 4.94 12.05 -6.85
C TYR A 55 4.94 13.19 -7.85
N LEU A 56 4.69 14.42 -7.41
CA LEU A 56 4.76 15.62 -8.25
C LEU A 56 6.21 15.84 -8.74
N LYS A 57 7.20 15.78 -7.83
CA LYS A 57 8.62 15.92 -8.18
C LYS A 57 9.08 14.84 -9.17
N ASP A 58 8.58 13.62 -9.02
CA ASP A 58 8.92 12.49 -9.90
C ASP A 58 8.12 12.52 -11.23
N GLY A 59 7.26 13.54 -11.45
CA GLY A 59 6.43 13.70 -12.65
C GLY A 59 5.40 12.57 -12.80
N ALA A 60 4.95 12.01 -11.68
CA ALA A 60 3.93 10.96 -11.64
C ALA A 60 2.52 11.55 -11.56
N ILE A 61 2.35 12.72 -10.95
CA ILE A 61 1.08 13.45 -10.84
C ILE A 61 1.31 14.92 -11.22
N HIS A 62 0.22 15.68 -11.39
CA HIS A 62 0.21 17.11 -11.70
C HIS A 62 -0.25 17.93 -10.49
N GLU A 63 -0.10 19.25 -10.54
CA GLU A 63 -0.55 20.13 -9.46
C GLU A 63 -2.07 20.07 -9.24
N GLU A 64 -2.85 19.83 -10.29
CA GLU A 64 -4.31 19.62 -10.22
C GLU A 64 -4.73 18.34 -9.49
N ASP A 65 -3.81 17.38 -9.33
CA ASP A 65 -4.06 16.15 -8.56
C ASP A 65 -3.89 16.37 -7.04
N LEU A 66 -3.51 17.59 -6.62
CA LEU A 66 -3.29 17.96 -5.22
C LEU A 66 -4.40 18.85 -4.69
N THR A 67 -4.69 18.72 -3.40
CA THR A 67 -5.46 19.73 -2.66
C THR A 67 -4.70 21.05 -2.58
N ALA A 68 -5.40 22.12 -2.22
CA ALA A 68 -4.79 23.44 -2.03
C ALA A 68 -3.64 23.46 -1.00
N ASP A 69 -3.66 22.55 -0.02
CA ASP A 69 -2.59 22.37 0.96
C ASP A 69 -1.56 21.29 0.57
N GLY A 70 -1.54 20.86 -0.69
CA GLY A 70 -0.53 19.97 -1.28
C GLY A 70 -0.73 18.48 -1.00
N ARG A 71 -1.90 18.05 -0.53
CA ARG A 71 -2.20 16.64 -0.25
C ARG A 71 -2.56 15.91 -1.54
N HIS A 72 -1.92 14.77 -1.77
CA HIS A 72 -2.42 13.78 -2.73
C HIS A 72 -3.31 12.79 -1.97
N GLU A 73 -4.61 13.04 -1.95
CA GLU A 73 -5.62 12.21 -1.30
C GLU A 73 -6.09 11.09 -2.23
N THR A 74 -6.27 9.89 -1.69
CA THR A 74 -6.88 8.80 -2.43
C THR A 74 -7.96 8.13 -1.58
N TRP A 75 -8.98 7.55 -2.22
CA TRP A 75 -10.13 6.97 -1.51
C TRP A 75 -9.75 5.80 -0.59
N GLU A 76 -8.60 5.19 -0.83
CA GLU A 76 -8.04 4.12 -0.01
C GLU A 76 -7.45 4.62 1.30
N ASP A 77 -7.11 5.91 1.40
CA ASP A 77 -6.40 6.46 2.57
C ASP A 77 -7.20 6.23 3.87
N ASP A 78 -8.53 6.35 3.83
CA ASP A 78 -9.37 6.15 5.02
C ASP A 78 -9.64 4.68 5.34
N ARG A 79 -9.35 3.75 4.42
CA ARG A 79 -9.65 2.32 4.54
C ARG A 79 -8.41 1.45 4.75
N SER A 80 -7.24 2.04 4.63
CA SER A 80 -5.98 1.31 4.62
C SER A 80 -5.19 1.55 5.89
N TRP A 81 -4.31 0.61 6.17
CA TRP A 81 -3.20 0.87 7.07
C TRP A 81 -2.16 1.74 6.37
N HIS A 82 -1.64 2.75 7.06
CA HIS A 82 -0.45 3.48 6.61
C HIS A 82 0.74 3.11 7.48
N MET A 83 1.78 2.61 6.84
CA MET A 83 3.04 2.32 7.49
C MET A 83 3.97 3.47 7.22
N VAL A 84 4.40 4.16 8.27
CA VAL A 84 5.11 5.44 8.17
C VAL A 84 6.46 5.32 8.84
N LEU A 85 7.52 5.74 8.16
CA LEU A 85 8.83 5.96 8.77
C LEU A 85 8.99 7.46 9.01
N ILE A 86 9.17 7.84 10.28
CA ILE A 86 9.44 9.22 10.67
C ILE A 86 10.93 9.44 10.98
N ASP A 87 11.38 10.69 11.02
CA ASP A 87 12.69 11.05 11.59
C ASP A 87 12.63 11.53 13.04
N ASP A 88 13.78 11.98 13.53
CA ASP A 88 13.95 12.48 14.90
C ASP A 88 13.19 13.79 15.14
N HIS A 89 12.68 14.44 14.09
CA HIS A 89 11.82 15.63 14.14
C HIS A 89 10.33 15.27 13.99
N ASN A 90 9.98 13.98 13.94
CA ASN A 90 8.64 13.44 13.64
C ASN A 90 8.13 13.76 12.23
N GLU A 91 9.01 14.10 11.28
CA GLU A 91 8.63 14.32 9.89
C GLU A 91 8.60 13.00 9.10
N VAL A 92 7.67 12.88 8.15
CA VAL A 92 7.55 11.68 7.31
C VAL A 92 8.73 11.59 6.33
N ASN A 93 9.41 10.44 6.36
CA ASN A 93 10.57 10.15 5.52
C ASN A 93 10.34 9.01 4.51
N ALA A 94 9.43 8.10 4.83
CA ALA A 94 8.90 7.12 3.89
C ALA A 94 7.50 6.68 4.33
N CYS A 95 6.68 6.26 3.37
CA CYS A 95 5.37 5.70 3.65
C CYS A 95 5.02 4.55 2.70
N ALA A 96 4.12 3.68 3.16
CA ALA A 96 3.47 2.66 2.37
C ALA A 96 2.01 2.53 2.82
N LEU A 97 1.13 2.21 1.87
CA LEU A 97 -0.28 1.93 2.11
C LEU A 97 -0.52 0.42 1.99
N TYR A 98 -1.28 -0.13 2.93
CA TYR A 98 -1.67 -1.53 3.01
C TYR A 98 -3.19 -1.63 3.10
N LEU A 99 -3.82 -1.94 1.97
CA LEU A 99 -5.28 -2.10 1.87
C LEU A 99 -5.63 -3.57 2.02
N GLU A 100 -6.18 -3.94 3.16
CA GLU A 100 -6.70 -5.28 3.41
C GLU A 100 -8.13 -5.40 2.92
N HIS A 101 -8.43 -6.50 2.22
CA HIS A 101 -9.76 -6.77 1.69
C HIS A 101 -10.48 -7.85 2.47
N ALA A 102 -11.82 -7.80 2.44
CA ALA A 102 -12.64 -8.86 2.99
C ALA A 102 -12.33 -10.21 2.30
N PRO A 103 -12.41 -11.35 3.01
CA PRO A 103 -12.11 -12.66 2.43
C PRO A 103 -12.90 -12.96 1.16
N ASP A 104 -14.11 -12.40 1.04
CA ASP A 104 -15.01 -12.63 -0.06
C ASP A 104 -14.92 -11.61 -1.21
N VAL A 105 -14.04 -10.61 -1.13
CA VAL A 105 -13.92 -9.48 -2.07
C VAL A 105 -13.95 -9.90 -3.55
N PRO A 106 -14.88 -9.41 -4.38
CA PRO A 106 -14.86 -9.67 -5.80
C PRO A 106 -13.76 -8.84 -6.50
N PHE A 107 -13.35 -9.27 -7.70
CA PHE A 107 -12.43 -8.50 -8.54
C PHE A 107 -12.89 -7.05 -8.75
N ASP A 108 -14.20 -6.82 -8.91
CA ASP A 108 -14.77 -5.50 -9.18
C ASP A 108 -14.70 -4.54 -7.99
N GLU A 109 -14.29 -5.01 -6.81
CA GLU A 109 -14.04 -4.17 -5.64
C GLU A 109 -12.54 -3.91 -5.39
N LEU A 110 -11.66 -4.58 -6.14
CA LEU A 110 -10.23 -4.31 -6.06
C LEU A 110 -9.89 -2.94 -6.67
N ARG A 111 -8.90 -2.26 -6.12
CA ARG A 111 -8.37 -1.00 -6.66
C ARG A 111 -7.72 -1.22 -8.02
N VAL A 112 -6.99 -2.32 -8.19
CA VAL A 112 -6.29 -2.65 -9.44
C VAL A 112 -7.23 -2.75 -10.66
N ARG A 113 -8.56 -2.91 -10.45
CA ARG A 113 -9.53 -2.90 -11.56
C ARG A 113 -9.50 -1.60 -12.38
N HIS A 114 -8.94 -0.52 -11.83
CA HIS A 114 -8.80 0.77 -12.51
C HIS A 114 -7.48 0.92 -13.28
N CYS A 115 -6.63 -0.11 -13.32
CA CYS A 115 -5.42 -0.05 -14.12
C CYS A 115 -5.74 -0.31 -15.61
N PRO A 116 -4.93 0.22 -16.54
CA PRO A 116 -5.13 0.02 -17.98
C PRO A 116 -5.25 -1.43 -18.47
N LEU A 117 -4.62 -2.40 -17.78
CA LEU A 117 -4.79 -3.83 -18.12
C LEU A 117 -6.22 -4.32 -17.93
N ALA A 118 -7.01 -3.66 -17.09
CA ALA A 118 -8.42 -3.97 -16.94
C ALA A 118 -9.20 -3.60 -18.21
N ASP A 119 -8.85 -2.53 -18.91
CA ASP A 119 -9.61 -2.03 -20.07
C ASP A 119 -8.99 -2.46 -21.41
N ASP A 120 -7.82 -3.10 -21.38
CA ASP A 120 -7.13 -3.63 -22.55
C ASP A 120 -7.83 -4.90 -23.09
N PRO A 121 -8.37 -4.91 -24.32
CA PRO A 121 -9.09 -6.07 -24.86
C PRO A 121 -8.24 -7.33 -25.03
N GLU A 122 -6.94 -7.18 -25.26
CA GLU A 122 -5.99 -8.30 -25.39
C GLU A 122 -5.67 -8.90 -24.03
N TRP A 123 -5.43 -8.03 -23.03
CA TRP A 123 -4.91 -8.46 -21.73
C TRP A 123 -5.96 -8.65 -20.64
N ARG A 124 -7.13 -8.03 -20.74
CA ARG A 124 -8.20 -8.10 -19.73
C ARG A 124 -8.57 -9.54 -19.34
N PRO A 125 -8.77 -10.50 -20.27
CA PRO A 125 -9.11 -11.87 -19.89
C PRO A 125 -8.04 -12.52 -18.98
N THR A 126 -6.78 -12.41 -19.38
CA THR A 126 -5.62 -12.94 -18.63
C THR A 126 -5.46 -12.22 -17.29
N PHE A 127 -5.62 -10.91 -17.26
CA PHE A 127 -5.52 -10.08 -16.05
C PHE A 127 -6.58 -10.44 -15.01
N VAL A 128 -7.85 -10.48 -15.43
CA VAL A 128 -8.97 -10.85 -14.57
C VAL A 128 -8.81 -12.29 -14.07
N ARG A 129 -8.35 -13.20 -14.94
CA ARG A 129 -8.12 -14.60 -14.55
C ARG A 129 -7.03 -14.72 -13.49
N ALA A 130 -5.87 -14.10 -13.72
CA ALA A 130 -4.74 -14.15 -12.79
C ALA A 130 -5.12 -13.62 -11.39
N LEU A 131 -5.90 -12.54 -11.32
CA LEU A 131 -6.38 -12.00 -10.04
C LEU A 131 -7.43 -12.87 -9.37
N ARG A 132 -8.38 -13.42 -10.13
CA ARG A 132 -9.38 -14.36 -9.58
C ARG A 132 -8.72 -15.62 -9.03
N ASP A 133 -7.72 -16.15 -9.71
CA ASP A 133 -6.96 -17.31 -9.24
C ASP A 133 -6.19 -16.99 -7.95
N GLU A 134 -5.59 -15.79 -7.84
CA GLU A 134 -4.90 -15.37 -6.61
C GLU A 134 -5.89 -15.13 -5.44
N LEU A 135 -7.06 -14.55 -5.70
CA LEU A 135 -8.15 -14.40 -4.71
C LEU A 135 -8.69 -15.76 -4.26
N ALA A 136 -8.92 -16.68 -5.18
CA ALA A 136 -9.38 -18.04 -4.88
C ALA A 136 -8.34 -18.79 -4.03
N ARG A 137 -7.06 -18.63 -4.37
CA ARG A 137 -5.95 -19.18 -3.59
C ARG A 137 -5.89 -18.61 -2.18
N ALA A 138 -6.02 -17.28 -2.01
CA ALA A 138 -6.05 -16.67 -0.68
C ALA A 138 -7.15 -17.28 0.20
N ARG A 139 -8.37 -17.43 -0.35
CA ARG A 139 -9.49 -18.05 0.36
C ARG A 139 -9.24 -19.53 0.70
N ALA A 140 -8.79 -20.31 -0.27
CA ALA A 140 -8.52 -21.74 -0.09
C ALA A 140 -7.45 -22.01 0.98
N GLU A 141 -6.47 -21.11 1.10
CA GLU A 141 -5.39 -21.20 2.08
C GLU A 141 -5.67 -20.45 3.40
N GLY A 142 -6.83 -19.81 3.55
CA GLY A 142 -7.18 -19.03 4.75
C GLY A 142 -6.30 -17.79 4.97
N LEU A 143 -5.79 -17.21 3.89
CA LEU A 143 -4.89 -16.05 3.88
C LEU A 143 -5.67 -14.76 3.64
N ARG A 144 -5.16 -13.66 4.19
CA ARG A 144 -5.62 -12.31 3.84
C ARG A 144 -5.20 -11.97 2.41
N TYR A 145 -6.01 -11.17 1.72
CA TYR A 145 -5.64 -10.62 0.42
C TYR A 145 -5.50 -9.11 0.52
N VAL A 146 -4.37 -8.57 0.03
CA VAL A 146 -4.01 -7.16 0.28
C VAL A 146 -3.45 -6.47 -0.96
N GLU A 147 -3.83 -5.21 -1.15
CA GLU A 147 -3.25 -4.32 -2.16
C GLU A 147 -2.30 -3.32 -1.49
N LEU A 148 -1.02 -3.39 -1.87
CA LEU A 148 0.02 -2.49 -1.43
C LEU A 148 0.11 -1.31 -2.40
N GLY A 149 0.27 -0.10 -1.88
CA GLY A 149 0.43 1.10 -2.70
C GLY A 149 1.03 2.26 -1.90
N GLY A 150 0.85 3.48 -2.39
CA GLY A 150 1.25 4.70 -1.66
C GLY A 150 2.74 4.75 -1.29
N TRP A 151 3.58 3.97 -1.97
CA TRP A 151 5.01 3.89 -1.69
C TRP A 151 5.68 5.21 -2.07
N ALA A 152 6.23 5.92 -1.08
CA ALA A 152 7.02 7.13 -1.30
C ALA A 152 8.19 7.15 -0.32
N VAL A 153 9.36 7.60 -0.78
CA VAL A 153 10.60 7.62 0.00
C VAL A 153 11.36 8.91 -0.29
N SER A 154 11.75 9.62 0.76
CA SER A 154 12.49 10.87 0.66
C SER A 154 13.88 10.62 0.05
N GLU A 155 14.40 11.59 -0.70
CA GLU A 155 15.71 11.45 -1.35
C GLU A 155 16.83 11.12 -0.35
N LYS A 156 16.78 11.72 0.84
CA LYS A 156 17.69 11.44 1.97
C LYS A 156 17.57 10.00 2.46
N SER A 157 16.39 9.39 2.36
CA SER A 157 16.14 8.02 2.84
C SER A 157 16.43 6.94 1.79
N ARG A 158 16.51 7.28 0.50
CA ARG A 158 16.69 6.32 -0.62
C ARG A 158 17.97 5.48 -0.50
N THR A 159 19.02 6.00 0.13
CA THR A 159 20.32 5.31 0.32
C THR A 159 20.51 4.74 1.72
N THR A 160 19.48 4.80 2.57
CA THR A 160 19.52 4.33 3.95
C THR A 160 18.82 2.98 4.10
N SER A 161 18.97 2.33 5.25
CA SER A 161 18.19 1.14 5.60
C SER A 161 16.71 1.45 5.88
N GLY A 162 16.32 2.73 6.03
CA GLY A 162 14.98 3.12 6.48
C GLY A 162 13.88 2.62 5.56
N ALA A 163 13.98 2.92 4.27
CA ALA A 163 12.99 2.47 3.28
C ALA A 163 12.93 0.94 3.21
N LEU A 164 14.08 0.26 3.20
CA LEU A 164 14.11 -1.20 3.26
C LEU A 164 13.40 -1.71 4.52
N SER A 165 13.67 -1.12 5.68
CA SER A 165 13.08 -1.53 6.95
C SER A 165 11.56 -1.38 6.94
N LEU A 166 11.04 -0.32 6.32
CA LEU A 166 9.60 -0.14 6.14
C LEU A 166 9.01 -1.23 5.24
N ALA A 167 9.65 -1.56 4.12
CA ALA A 167 9.21 -2.65 3.24
C ALA A 167 9.26 -4.02 3.94
N LEU A 168 10.27 -4.27 4.78
CA LEU A 168 10.36 -5.50 5.57
C LEU A 168 9.36 -5.51 6.73
N ALA A 169 9.00 -4.35 7.28
CA ALA A 169 7.91 -4.22 8.26
C ALA A 169 6.56 -4.58 7.65
N VAL A 170 6.31 -4.26 6.37
CA VAL A 170 5.11 -4.72 5.64
C VAL A 170 5.05 -6.26 5.63
N TYR A 171 6.18 -6.93 5.37
CA TYR A 171 6.25 -8.40 5.46
C TYR A 171 6.01 -8.90 6.89
N GLY A 172 6.65 -8.29 7.88
CA GLY A 172 6.48 -8.63 9.30
C GLY A 172 5.02 -8.52 9.73
N PHE A 173 4.34 -7.43 9.36
CA PHE A 173 2.92 -7.20 9.60
C PHE A 173 2.04 -8.22 8.87
N SER A 174 2.34 -8.50 7.60
CA SER A 174 1.58 -9.46 6.79
C SER A 174 1.66 -10.88 7.34
N ARG A 175 2.78 -11.23 7.98
CA ARG A 175 3.01 -12.55 8.60
C ARG A 175 2.36 -12.72 9.98
N ARG A 176 1.76 -11.67 10.55
CA ARG A 176 0.91 -11.81 11.74
C ARG A 176 -0.33 -12.64 11.35
N GLY A 177 -0.71 -13.61 12.18
CA GLY A 177 -1.76 -14.58 11.86
C GLY A 177 -1.32 -15.64 10.85
N ALA A 178 -2.20 -16.00 9.90
CA ALA A 178 -1.92 -17.03 8.89
C ALA A 178 -1.01 -16.57 7.74
N GLY A 179 -0.79 -15.25 7.62
CA GLY A 179 -0.13 -14.63 6.47
C GLY A 179 -1.10 -13.87 5.56
N ALA A 180 -0.54 -13.25 4.53
CA ALA A 180 -1.25 -12.58 3.46
C ALA A 180 -0.63 -12.89 2.08
N LEU A 181 -1.50 -12.95 1.06
CA LEU A 181 -1.12 -12.74 -0.33
C LEU A 181 -1.30 -11.26 -0.66
N GLY A 182 -0.23 -10.65 -1.16
CA GLY A 182 -0.21 -9.23 -1.47
C GLY A 182 -0.01 -8.98 -2.95
N MET A 183 -0.47 -7.84 -3.42
CA MET A 183 -0.18 -7.36 -4.76
C MET A 183 0.16 -5.87 -4.78
N THR A 184 0.84 -5.42 -5.83
CA THR A 184 1.10 -4.00 -6.04
C THR A 184 1.28 -3.67 -7.52
N THR A 185 0.96 -2.43 -7.88
CA THR A 185 1.37 -1.81 -9.15
C THR A 185 2.70 -1.09 -8.88
N ALA A 186 3.78 -1.61 -9.45
CA ALA A 186 5.12 -1.11 -9.21
C ALA A 186 5.64 -0.35 -10.42
N THR A 187 6.02 0.92 -10.23
CA THR A 187 6.66 1.70 -11.28
C THR A 187 8.00 1.11 -11.69
N VAL A 188 8.30 1.17 -12.99
CA VAL A 188 9.65 0.88 -13.51
C VAL A 188 10.62 2.03 -13.24
N ARG A 189 10.11 3.24 -12.95
CA ARG A 189 10.93 4.40 -12.53
C ARG A 189 11.65 4.07 -11.22
N HIS A 190 12.86 4.62 -11.10
CA HIS A 190 13.73 4.45 -9.92
C HIS A 190 13.96 2.97 -9.50
N CYS A 191 13.81 2.02 -10.43
CA CYS A 191 13.95 0.59 -10.20
C CYS A 191 12.96 -0.01 -9.17
N SER A 192 11.82 0.62 -8.86
CA SER A 192 10.92 0.15 -7.79
C SER A 192 10.46 -1.30 -8.02
N ALA A 193 10.00 -1.64 -9.24
CA ALA A 193 9.64 -3.01 -9.59
C ALA A 193 10.81 -4.00 -9.42
N LYS A 194 12.04 -3.61 -9.74
CA LYS A 194 13.24 -4.44 -9.58
C LYS A 194 13.58 -4.66 -8.10
N ILE A 195 13.45 -3.64 -7.27
CA ILE A 195 13.65 -3.71 -5.82
C ILE A 195 12.62 -4.66 -5.21
N LEU A 196 11.34 -4.48 -5.54
CA LEU A 196 10.25 -5.30 -5.01
C LEU A 196 10.36 -6.77 -5.40
N LYS A 197 10.79 -7.07 -6.63
CA LYS A 197 11.11 -8.46 -7.04
C LYS A 197 12.24 -9.05 -6.20
N ARG A 198 13.30 -8.28 -5.91
CA ARG A 198 14.39 -8.73 -5.02
C ARG A 198 13.91 -9.04 -3.61
N LEU A 199 12.85 -8.39 -3.13
CA LEU A 199 12.28 -8.67 -1.81
C LEU A 199 11.39 -9.93 -1.77
N GLY A 200 11.08 -10.53 -2.92
CA GLY A 200 10.21 -11.71 -3.01
C GLY A 200 9.00 -11.52 -3.94
N GLY A 201 8.88 -10.37 -4.59
CA GLY A 201 7.84 -10.15 -5.59
C GLY A 201 8.03 -11.00 -6.83
N SER A 202 6.94 -11.56 -7.33
CA SER A 202 6.88 -12.27 -8.62
C SER A 202 5.86 -11.62 -9.53
N ARG A 203 5.96 -11.87 -10.84
CA ARG A 203 4.97 -11.36 -11.79
C ARG A 203 3.68 -12.17 -11.67
N PHE A 204 2.57 -11.52 -12.02
CA PHE A 204 1.31 -12.22 -12.23
C PHE A 204 1.36 -13.03 -13.52
N GLU A 205 0.76 -14.22 -13.47
CA GLU A 205 0.71 -15.18 -14.55
C GLU A 205 -0.63 -15.91 -14.52
N ALA A 206 -1.23 -16.15 -15.68
CA ALA A 206 -2.36 -17.05 -15.87
C ALA A 206 -2.09 -17.94 -17.07
N ASP A 207 -2.32 -19.25 -16.91
CA ASP A 207 -2.16 -20.25 -17.97
C ASP A 207 -0.78 -20.19 -18.70
N GLY A 208 0.30 -19.99 -17.93
CA GLY A 208 1.67 -19.86 -18.48
C GLY A 208 1.98 -18.49 -19.10
N THR A 209 1.02 -17.57 -19.14
CA THR A 209 1.17 -16.25 -19.74
C THR A 209 1.36 -15.20 -18.65
N VAL A 210 2.53 -14.55 -18.68
CA VAL A 210 2.90 -13.47 -17.75
C VAL A 210 2.29 -12.16 -18.21
N LEU A 211 1.65 -11.41 -17.30
CA LEU A 211 1.12 -10.09 -17.61
C LEU A 211 2.25 -9.11 -17.95
N PRO A 212 2.10 -8.29 -19.01
CA PRO A 212 3.14 -7.38 -19.43
C PRO A 212 3.20 -6.15 -18.51
N PRO A 213 4.33 -5.42 -18.53
CA PRO A 213 4.32 -4.03 -18.10
C PRO A 213 3.32 -3.22 -18.95
N TYR A 214 2.67 -2.24 -18.35
CA TYR A 214 1.70 -1.36 -19.01
C TYR A 214 1.98 0.09 -18.66
N PHE A 215 1.61 1.02 -19.54
CA PHE A 215 1.67 2.44 -19.22
C PHE A 215 0.44 2.85 -18.43
N ASP A 216 0.61 3.44 -17.25
CA ASP A 216 -0.46 3.96 -16.43
C ASP A 216 -0.58 5.49 -16.60
N PRO A 217 -1.63 6.00 -17.28
CA PRO A 217 -1.78 7.42 -17.53
C PRO A 217 -2.00 8.22 -16.24
N ARG A 218 -2.55 7.62 -15.19
CA ARG A 218 -2.73 8.28 -13.88
C ARG A 218 -1.41 8.65 -13.24
N TYR A 219 -0.38 7.84 -13.49
CA TYR A 219 0.96 8.02 -12.91
C TYR A 219 2.01 8.40 -13.96
N ASN A 220 1.58 8.66 -15.20
CA ASN A 220 2.39 8.99 -16.36
C ASN A 220 3.61 8.06 -16.57
N CYS A 221 3.53 6.78 -16.23
CA CYS A 221 4.69 5.89 -16.31
C CYS A 221 4.36 4.42 -16.52
N PHE A 222 5.37 3.66 -16.95
CA PHE A 222 5.25 2.22 -17.01
C PHE A 222 5.23 1.59 -15.62
N MET A 223 4.28 0.68 -15.44
CA MET A 223 4.02 -0.10 -14.24
C MET A 223 4.16 -1.59 -14.55
N GLU A 224 4.53 -2.37 -13.55
CA GLU A 224 4.42 -3.82 -13.55
C GLU A 224 3.50 -4.27 -12.41
N LEU A 225 2.70 -5.31 -12.66
CA LEU A 225 1.92 -5.96 -11.62
C LEU A 225 2.76 -7.03 -10.92
N LEU A 226 2.92 -6.90 -9.60
CA LEU A 226 3.67 -7.85 -8.79
C LEU A 226 2.78 -8.46 -7.72
N ARG A 227 2.96 -9.76 -7.46
CA ARG A 227 2.36 -10.51 -6.36
C ARG A 227 3.42 -10.96 -5.35
N PHE A 228 2.99 -11.15 -4.11
CA PHE A 228 3.80 -11.53 -2.97
C PHE A 228 3.07 -12.58 -2.15
N ASP A 229 3.81 -13.57 -1.65
CA ASP A 229 3.35 -14.45 -0.59
C ASP A 229 4.18 -14.14 0.65
N SER A 230 3.57 -13.49 1.64
CA SER A 230 4.29 -13.04 2.84
C SER A 230 4.94 -14.18 3.62
N ARG A 231 4.49 -15.43 3.45
CA ARG A 231 5.08 -16.62 4.08
C ARG A 231 6.34 -17.11 3.35
N LYS A 232 6.55 -16.67 2.12
CA LYS A 232 7.66 -17.05 1.24
C LYS A 232 8.45 -15.81 0.78
N PRO A 233 8.96 -14.97 1.70
CA PRO A 233 9.79 -13.84 1.31
C PRO A 233 11.12 -14.35 0.72
N ASN A 234 11.91 -13.45 0.13
CA ASN A 234 13.27 -13.82 -0.26
C ASN A 234 14.07 -14.27 1.00
N PRO A 235 14.64 -15.49 1.02
CA PRO A 235 15.35 -16.05 2.18
C PRO A 235 16.48 -15.16 2.72
N GLN A 236 17.10 -14.34 1.87
CA GLN A 236 18.16 -13.40 2.27
C GLN A 236 17.68 -12.38 3.33
N TYR A 237 16.38 -12.06 3.36
CA TYR A 237 15.82 -11.08 4.29
C TYR A 237 15.05 -11.73 5.44
N LEU A 238 14.99 -13.06 5.54
CA LEU A 238 14.13 -13.74 6.50
C LEU A 238 14.46 -13.35 7.96
N SER A 239 15.75 -13.35 8.33
CA SER A 239 16.18 -12.94 9.67
C SER A 239 15.83 -11.48 10.00
N LEU A 240 15.93 -10.59 9.01
CA LEU A 240 15.55 -9.18 9.15
C LEU A 240 14.04 -9.02 9.31
N ILE A 241 13.25 -9.75 8.53
CA ILE A 241 11.78 -9.73 8.63
C ILE A 241 11.35 -10.24 10.01
N ASP A 242 11.95 -11.32 10.51
CA ASP A 242 11.63 -11.87 11.83
C ASP A 242 12.02 -10.89 12.95
N GLY A 243 13.20 -10.27 12.85
CA GLY A 243 13.66 -9.26 13.81
C GLY A 243 12.77 -8.01 13.83
N ILE A 244 12.45 -7.45 12.66
CA ILE A 244 11.54 -6.31 12.55
C ILE A 244 10.13 -6.71 12.99
N GLY A 245 9.65 -7.88 12.60
CA GLY A 245 8.34 -8.40 12.98
C GLY A 245 8.18 -8.53 14.50
N SER A 246 9.24 -8.92 15.21
CA SER A 246 9.27 -8.94 16.67
C SER A 246 9.23 -7.52 17.26
N ALA A 247 9.94 -6.56 16.65
CA ALA A 247 9.91 -5.16 17.08
C ALA A 247 8.53 -4.51 16.88
N LEU A 248 7.70 -5.03 15.94
CA LEU A 248 6.36 -4.52 15.70
C LEU A 248 5.42 -4.69 16.89
N ASP A 249 5.69 -5.59 17.84
CA ASP A 249 4.87 -5.70 19.06
C ASP A 249 4.94 -4.44 19.95
N SER A 250 5.97 -3.62 19.75
CA SER A 250 6.18 -2.34 20.44
C SER A 250 5.99 -1.12 19.52
N VAL A 251 5.48 -1.32 18.30
CA VAL A 251 5.30 -0.22 17.34
C VAL A 251 4.23 0.74 17.84
N ARG A 252 4.44 2.03 17.60
CA ARG A 252 3.38 3.02 17.85
C ARG A 252 2.26 2.81 16.83
N VAL A 253 1.08 2.40 17.30
CA VAL A 253 -0.14 2.30 16.50
C VAL A 253 -1.11 3.40 16.90
N LEU A 254 -1.45 4.27 15.95
CA LEU A 254 -2.50 5.27 16.08
C LEU A 254 -3.72 4.78 15.31
N ALA A 255 -4.91 4.90 15.88
CA ALA A 255 -6.16 4.52 15.23
C ALA A 255 -7.20 5.62 15.36
N ARG A 256 -8.12 5.68 14.40
CA ARG A 256 -9.39 6.39 14.55
C ARG A 256 -10.36 5.56 15.39
N PRO A 257 -11.31 6.18 16.10
CA PRO A 257 -12.47 5.47 16.62
C PRO A 257 -13.17 4.71 15.50
N ASP A 258 -13.77 3.57 15.81
CA ASP A 258 -14.65 2.92 14.83
C ASP A 258 -15.77 3.89 14.46
N ALA A 259 -16.12 3.94 13.17
CA ALA A 259 -17.28 4.70 12.75
C ALA A 259 -18.49 4.15 13.51
N THR A 260 -19.03 4.94 14.45
CA THR A 260 -20.38 4.68 14.96
C THR A 260 -21.27 4.54 13.73
N LEU A 261 -22.08 3.48 13.63
CA LEU A 261 -23.11 3.32 12.61
C LEU A 261 -24.06 4.53 12.69
N ALA A 262 -23.66 5.64 12.08
CA ALA A 262 -24.54 6.74 11.78
C ALA A 262 -25.54 6.19 10.75
N ALA A 263 -26.82 6.46 11.01
CA ALA A 263 -27.94 6.09 10.16
C ALA A 263 -27.61 6.27 8.66
N PRO A 264 -28.19 5.44 7.77
CA PRO A 264 -27.86 5.46 6.34
C PRO A 264 -27.87 6.88 5.80
N MET A 265 -26.77 7.26 5.15
CA MET A 265 -26.68 8.51 4.41
C MET A 265 -27.90 8.61 3.48
N PRO A 266 -28.61 9.76 3.45
CA PRO A 266 -29.67 9.95 2.47
C PRO A 266 -29.05 9.81 1.07
N ALA A 267 -29.75 9.07 0.20
CA ALA A 267 -29.37 8.88 -1.19
C ALA A 267 -29.02 10.24 -1.81
N MET A 268 -27.77 10.36 -2.29
CA MET A 268 -27.37 11.51 -3.09
C MET A 268 -28.24 11.54 -4.34
N ALA A 269 -29.13 12.53 -4.41
CA ALA A 269 -29.93 12.84 -5.58
C ALA A 269 -29.00 13.03 -6.79
N GLY A 270 -29.42 12.47 -7.92
CA GLY A 270 -28.57 12.19 -9.07
C GLY A 270 -27.84 13.38 -9.69
N PHE A 271 -26.60 13.13 -10.09
CA PHE A 271 -25.98 13.85 -11.19
C PHE A 271 -26.64 13.37 -12.49
N SER A 272 -27.48 14.24 -13.06
CA SER A 272 -27.98 14.09 -14.42
C SER A 272 -26.83 14.27 -15.42
N LEU A 273 -26.72 13.35 -16.38
CA LEU A 273 -25.78 13.38 -17.51
C LEU A 273 -26.38 14.12 -18.72
N ASP A 274 -27.23 15.11 -18.50
CA ASP A 274 -27.76 15.98 -19.55
C ASP A 274 -27.19 17.39 -19.41
N GLY A 275 -26.05 17.66 -20.06
CA GLY A 275 -25.56 19.03 -20.14
C GLY A 275 -24.10 19.24 -20.52
N LEU A 276 -23.61 18.67 -21.63
CA LEU A 276 -22.50 19.29 -22.38
C LEU A 276 -22.41 18.75 -23.81
N ALA A 277 -23.50 18.94 -24.55
CA ALA A 277 -23.49 19.05 -26.00
C ALA A 277 -23.91 20.48 -26.37
N ALA A 278 -22.98 21.43 -26.27
CA ALA A 278 -23.05 22.72 -26.96
C ALA A 278 -21.76 23.53 -26.76
N ALA A 279 -21.31 24.15 -27.86
CA ALA A 279 -20.29 25.19 -28.00
C ALA A 279 -18.82 24.74 -28.19
N VAL A 280 -18.49 24.59 -29.49
CA VAL A 280 -17.22 24.86 -30.20
C VAL A 280 -16.01 23.97 -29.89
#